data_AF-F6H8A6-F1
#
_entry.id   AF-F6H8A6-F1
#
_cell.length_a   1.000
_cell.length_b   1.000
_cell.length_c   1.000
_cell.angle_alpha   90.00
_cell.angle_beta   90.00
_cell.angle_gamma   90.00
#
_symmetry.space_group_name_H-M   'P 1'
#
loop_
_entity.id
_entity.type
_entity.pdbx_description
1 polymer ?
#
loop_
_entity_poly.entity_id
_entity_poly.type
_entity_poly.pdbx_seq_one_letter_code
_entity_poly.pdbx_strand_id
1 'polypeptide(L)'
;MGIAKSLGQETPFAMIAGSELFSLEMSKTEALMQAFRKAIGVRIKEETEVIEGEVVEVQIDRPAVAGAASKTGKLTLKTTEMETVYDLGAKMIEALGKEKVQSGDVIAIDKASGKITKLGRSFSRSRDYDAMGPQTKFVQCPDGELQKRKEVVHCVTLHEIDVINSSFD
;
A
#
# COMPACT_ATOMS: atom_id res chain seq x y z
N MET A 1 14.98 22.21 14.30
CA MET A 1 14.54 21.29 13.22
C MET A 1 15.53 21.14 12.05
N GLY A 2 16.68 21.84 12.01
CA GLY A 2 17.66 21.68 10.92
C GLY A 2 18.30 20.29 10.85
N ILE A 3 18.83 19.81 11.99
CA ILE A 3 19.52 18.51 12.09
C ILE A 3 18.57 17.34 11.77
N ALA A 4 17.32 17.41 12.26
CA ALA A 4 16.30 16.39 11.99
C ALA A 4 15.99 16.24 10.49
N LYS A 5 15.96 17.34 9.73
CA LYS A 5 15.79 17.29 8.28
C LYS A 5 17.02 16.71 7.57
N SER A 6 18.22 16.92 8.12
CA SER A 6 19.46 16.37 7.55
C SER A 6 19.64 14.87 7.79
N LEU A 7 19.02 14.30 8.83
CA LEU A 7 19.07 12.87 9.15
C LEU A 7 18.26 11.98 8.19
N GLY A 8 17.42 12.58 7.34
CA GLY A 8 16.56 11.86 6.39
C GLY A 8 15.27 11.30 7.01
N GLN A 9 14.29 10.98 6.17
CA GLN A 9 12.98 10.47 6.61
C GLN A 9 13.04 9.06 7.22
N GLU A 10 14.10 8.31 6.94
CA GLU A 10 14.28 6.95 7.44
C GLU A 10 14.83 6.89 8.88
N THR A 11 15.27 8.02 9.44
CA THR A 11 15.87 8.08 10.77
C THR A 11 14.87 8.69 11.73
N PRO A 12 14.33 7.94 12.71
CA PRO A 12 13.34 8.48 13.63
C PRO A 12 13.98 9.57 14.50
N PHE A 13 13.21 10.63 14.72
CA PHE A 13 13.64 11.77 15.53
C PHE A 13 12.53 12.14 16.51
N ALA A 14 12.75 11.85 17.79
CA ALA A 14 11.81 12.17 18.85
C ALA A 14 12.10 13.57 19.42
N MET A 15 11.17 14.50 19.21
CA MET A 15 11.15 15.77 19.93
C MET A 15 10.26 15.64 21.14
N ILE A 16 10.75 16.06 22.30
CA ILE A 16 10.00 16.04 23.57
C ILE A 16 10.06 17.43 24.17
N ALA A 17 8.89 17.95 24.56
CA ALA A 17 8.82 19.13 25.40
C ALA A 17 8.89 18.72 26.87
N GLY A 18 9.63 19.47 27.70
CA GLY A 18 9.75 19.16 29.14
C GLY A 18 8.43 19.12 29.89
N SER A 19 7.39 19.80 29.38
CA SER A 19 6.03 19.76 29.91
C SER A 19 5.31 18.43 29.65
N GLU A 20 5.65 17.71 28.58
CA GLU A 20 5.05 16.41 28.22
C GLU A 20 5.50 15.29 29.16
N LEU A 21 6.60 15.49 29.89
CA LEU A 21 7.10 14.55 30.90
C LEU A 21 6.23 14.53 32.18
N PHE A 22 5.43 15.57 32.39
CA PHE A 22 4.55 15.69 33.55
C PHE A 22 3.12 15.37 33.14
N SER A 23 2.81 14.07 33.02
CA SER A 23 1.45 13.57 32.79
C SER A 23 0.86 12.97 34.07
N LEU A 24 -0.47 13.03 34.18
CA LEU A 24 -1.23 12.28 35.20
C LEU A 24 -1.49 10.83 34.76
N GLU A 25 -1.41 10.53 33.46
CA GLU A 25 -1.74 9.22 32.89
C GLU A 25 -0.60 8.20 33.01
N MET A 26 0.65 8.68 33.09
CA MET A 26 1.83 7.81 33.12
C MET A 26 2.94 8.40 34.00
N SER A 27 3.80 7.52 34.52
CA SER A 27 4.92 7.95 35.36
C SER A 27 5.97 8.72 34.54
N LYS A 28 6.69 9.66 35.16
CA LYS A 28 7.75 10.43 34.48
C LYS A 28 8.83 9.54 33.87
N THR A 29 9.14 8.43 34.56
CA THR A 29 10.11 7.43 34.11
C THR A 29 9.62 6.72 32.86
N GLU A 30 8.34 6.39 32.81
CA GLU A 30 7.70 5.75 31.65
C GLU A 30 7.58 6.71 30.46
N ALA A 31 7.22 7.97 30.69
CA ALA A 31 7.21 9.00 29.66
C ALA A 31 8.60 9.17 29.01
N LEU A 32 9.67 9.20 29.83
CA LEU A 32 11.05 9.22 29.34
C LEU A 32 11.44 7.93 28.60
N MET A 33 11.04 6.77 29.10
CA MET A 33 11.36 5.49 28.48
C MET A 33 10.70 5.35 27.10
N GLN A 34 9.43 5.75 26.96
CA GLN A 34 8.74 5.77 25.67
C GLN A 34 9.42 6.74 24.70
N ALA A 35 9.81 7.91 25.19
CA ALA A 35 10.58 8.89 24.44
C ALA A 35 11.88 8.32 23.86
N PHE A 36 12.67 7.60 24.67
CA PHE A 36 13.89 6.93 24.20
C PHE A 36 13.59 5.82 23.18
N ARG A 37 12.53 5.04 23.38
CA ARG A 37 12.14 3.98 22.44
C ARG A 37 11.56 4.51 21.12
N LYS A 38 10.97 5.70 21.11
CA LYS A 38 10.57 6.42 19.89
C LYS A 38 11.77 6.93 19.09
N ALA A 39 12.91 7.17 19.74
CA ALA A 39 14.13 7.64 19.09
C ALA A 39 14.98 6.52 18.48
N ILE A 40 14.67 5.25 18.74
CA ILE A 40 15.39 4.09 18.22
C ILE A 40 14.52 3.41 17.16
N GLY A 41 15.03 3.39 15.92
CA GLY A 41 14.39 2.73 14.78
C GLY A 41 15.04 1.39 14.44
N VAL A 42 14.20 0.44 14.07
CA VAL A 42 14.60 -0.83 13.44
C VAL A 42 14.27 -0.72 11.96
N ARG A 43 15.26 -1.02 11.11
CA ARG A 43 15.10 -1.06 9.66
C ARG A 43 15.01 -2.50 9.21
N ILE A 44 13.85 -2.89 8.70
CA ILE A 44 13.59 -4.23 8.18
C ILE A 44 13.54 -4.13 6.66
N LYS A 45 14.34 -4.96 5.99
CA LYS A 45 14.27 -5.13 4.54
C LYS A 45 13.52 -6.42 4.25
N GLU A 46 12.44 -6.31 3.50
CA GLU A 46 11.62 -7.44 3.10
C GLU A 46 11.55 -7.48 1.58
N GLU A 47 11.75 -8.66 1.00
CA GLU A 47 11.50 -8.89 -0.42
C GLU A 47 10.03 -9.28 -0.60
N THR A 48 9.25 -8.43 -1.27
CA THR A 48 7.89 -8.79 -1.68
C THR A 48 7.78 -8.94 -3.19
N GLU A 49 6.91 -9.85 -3.63
CA GLU A 49 6.57 -10.03 -5.02
C GLU A 49 5.41 -9.10 -5.38
N VAL A 50 5.66 -8.18 -6.32
CA VAL A 50 4.66 -7.22 -6.81
C VAL A 50 4.33 -7.56 -8.26
N ILE A 51 3.03 -7.57 -8.58
CA ILE A 51 2.53 -7.70 -9.94
C ILE A 51 2.11 -6.32 -10.44
N GLU A 52 2.76 -5.81 -11.49
CA GLU A 52 2.48 -4.49 -12.06
C GLU A 52 2.00 -4.62 -13.51
N GLY A 53 0.83 -4.08 -13.83
CA GLY A 53 0.25 -4.20 -15.17
C GLY A 53 -0.82 -3.16 -15.48
N GLU A 54 -1.08 -2.94 -16.76
CA GLU A 54 -2.27 -2.23 -17.25
C GLU A 54 -3.46 -3.19 -17.27
N VAL A 55 -4.59 -2.75 -16.72
CA VAL A 55 -5.84 -3.48 -16.73
C VAL A 55 -6.50 -3.40 -18.09
N VAL A 56 -6.63 -4.52 -18.80
CA VAL A 56 -7.33 -4.58 -20.08
C VAL A 56 -8.83 -4.68 -19.87
N GLU A 57 -9.22 -5.62 -19.00
CA GLU A 57 -10.61 -5.96 -18.71
C GLU A 57 -10.74 -6.49 -17.27
N VAL A 58 -11.87 -6.16 -16.63
CA VAL A 58 -12.25 -6.69 -15.32
C VAL A 58 -13.63 -7.32 -15.46
N GLN A 59 -13.70 -8.63 -15.32
CA GLN A 59 -14.95 -9.38 -15.28
C GLN A 59 -15.22 -9.77 -13.82
N ILE A 60 -16.38 -9.37 -13.29
CA ILE A 60 -16.78 -9.72 -11.92
C ILE A 60 -18.07 -10.51 -12.02
N ASP A 61 -18.00 -11.81 -11.75
CA ASP A 61 -19.16 -12.66 -11.65
C ASP A 61 -19.83 -12.41 -10.29
N ARG A 62 -20.90 -11.61 -10.34
CA ARG A 62 -21.79 -11.43 -9.19
C ARG A 62 -22.93 -12.45 -9.31
N PRO A 63 -23.02 -13.45 -8.42
CA PRO A 63 -24.18 -14.33 -8.40
C PRO A 63 -25.44 -13.50 -8.14
N ALA A 64 -26.49 -13.73 -8.94
CA ALA A 64 -27.76 -12.98 -8.89
C ALA A 64 -28.56 -13.20 -7.59
N VAL A 65 -28.17 -14.18 -6.77
CA VAL A 65 -28.86 -14.57 -5.54
C VAL A 65 -28.01 -14.15 -4.34
N ALA A 66 -28.57 -13.29 -3.49
CA ALA A 66 -27.96 -12.89 -2.22
C ALA A 66 -27.83 -14.11 -1.30
N GLY A 67 -26.61 -14.68 -1.18
CA GLY A 67 -26.27 -15.61 -0.11
C GLY A 67 -25.57 -16.91 -0.47
N ALA A 68 -25.27 -17.23 -1.74
CA ALA A 68 -24.83 -18.60 -2.10
C ALA A 68 -23.45 -18.75 -2.79
N ALA A 69 -22.74 -17.70 -3.20
CA ALA A 69 -21.39 -17.88 -3.75
C ALA A 69 -20.47 -16.69 -3.45
N SER A 70 -19.21 -17.02 -3.11
CA SER A 70 -18.13 -16.03 -3.05
C SER A 70 -18.02 -15.36 -4.41
N LYS A 71 -17.98 -14.01 -4.43
CA LYS A 71 -17.73 -13.24 -5.65
C LYS A 71 -16.43 -13.75 -6.26
N THR A 72 -16.50 -14.24 -7.50
CA THR A 72 -15.33 -14.61 -8.31
C THR A 72 -15.22 -13.61 -9.45
N GLY A 73 -14.02 -13.41 -9.96
CA GLY A 73 -13.80 -12.50 -11.07
C GLY A 73 -12.57 -12.90 -11.85
N LYS A 74 -12.44 -12.35 -13.04
CA LYS A 74 -11.25 -12.48 -13.88
C LYS A 74 -10.71 -11.10 -14.18
N LEU A 75 -9.41 -10.96 -14.05
CA LEU A 75 -8.67 -9.74 -14.30
C LEU A 75 -7.63 -9.99 -15.38
N THR A 76 -7.76 -9.29 -16.50
CA THR A 76 -6.76 -9.36 -17.56
C THR A 76 -5.78 -8.20 -17.39
N LEU A 77 -4.52 -8.53 -17.09
CA LEU A 77 -3.41 -7.58 -16.98
C LEU A 77 -2.48 -7.74 -18.17
N LYS A 78 -2.08 -6.61 -18.77
CA LYS A 78 -1.04 -6.57 -19.80
C LYS A 78 0.13 -5.69 -19.37
N THR A 79 1.29 -6.04 -19.87
CA THR A 79 2.51 -5.22 -19.92
C THR A 79 2.85 -4.96 -21.39
N THR A 80 4.01 -4.37 -21.67
CA THR A 80 4.48 -4.24 -23.05
C THR A 80 4.88 -5.56 -23.70
N GLU A 81 5.18 -6.60 -22.91
CA GLU A 81 5.70 -7.88 -23.41
C GLU A 81 4.73 -9.06 -23.23
N MET A 82 3.89 -9.03 -22.19
CA MET A 82 3.00 -10.15 -21.87
C MET A 82 1.58 -9.70 -21.48
N GLU A 83 0.62 -10.58 -21.72
CA GLU A 83 -0.77 -10.45 -21.29
C GLU A 83 -1.18 -11.73 -20.56
N THR A 84 -1.71 -11.58 -19.34
CA THR A 84 -2.07 -12.69 -18.47
C THR A 84 -3.43 -12.44 -17.82
N VAL A 85 -4.23 -13.50 -17.74
CA VAL A 85 -5.52 -13.50 -17.05
C VAL A 85 -5.34 -14.08 -15.65
N TYR A 86 -5.77 -13.34 -14.64
CA TYR A 86 -5.76 -13.73 -13.23
C TYR A 86 -7.17 -13.98 -12.72
N ASP A 87 -7.38 -15.12 -12.05
CA ASP A 87 -8.61 -15.37 -11.32
C ASP A 87 -8.57 -14.65 -9.96
N LEU A 88 -9.59 -13.85 -9.70
CA LEU A 88 -9.74 -13.04 -8.50
C LEU A 88 -10.67 -13.72 -7.50
N GLY A 89 -10.23 -13.81 -6.25
CA GLY A 89 -11.08 -14.16 -5.12
C GLY A 89 -11.89 -12.96 -4.59
N ALA A 90 -12.85 -13.24 -3.70
CA ALA A 90 -13.76 -12.24 -3.15
C ALA A 90 -13.04 -11.04 -2.49
N LYS A 91 -11.95 -11.28 -1.74
CA LYS A 91 -11.16 -10.23 -1.08
C LYS A 91 -10.52 -9.26 -2.08
N MET A 92 -9.99 -9.78 -3.19
CA MET A 92 -9.37 -8.96 -4.24
C MET A 92 -10.40 -8.13 -5.00
N ILE A 93 -11.59 -8.69 -5.23
CA ILE A 93 -12.70 -7.97 -5.87
C ILE A 93 -13.16 -6.79 -5.02
N GLU A 94 -13.19 -6.95 -3.69
CA GLU A 94 -13.50 -5.85 -2.78
C GLU A 94 -12.42 -4.78 -2.79
N ALA A 95 -11.14 -5.16 -2.82
CA ALA A 95 -10.02 -4.23 -2.95
C ALA A 95 -10.07 -3.43 -4.27
N LEU A 96 -10.36 -4.10 -5.40
CA LEU A 96 -10.56 -3.44 -6.70
C LEU A 96 -11.74 -2.46 -6.68
N GLY A 97 -12.85 -2.87 -6.04
CA GLY A 97 -14.03 -2.03 -5.88
C GLY A 97 -13.76 -0.80 -5.03
N LYS A 98 -12.93 -0.92 -3.98
CA LYS A 98 -12.52 0.18 -3.11
C LYS A 98 -11.66 1.21 -3.84
N GLU A 99 -10.70 0.74 -4.64
CA GLU A 99 -9.81 1.59 -5.45
C GLU A 99 -10.46 2.08 -6.75
N LYS A 100 -11.70 1.65 -7.05
CA LYS A 100 -12.45 1.98 -8.27
C LYS A 100 -11.62 1.78 -9.53
N VAL A 101 -10.97 0.62 -9.63
CA VAL A 101 -10.13 0.27 -10.79
C VAL A 101 -11.01 0.09 -12.03
N GLN A 102 -10.60 0.72 -13.13
CA GLN A 102 -11.24 0.67 -14.43
C GLN A 102 -10.29 0.10 -15.48
N SER A 103 -10.83 -0.30 -16.63
CA SER A 103 -10.02 -0.69 -17.76
C SER A 103 -9.18 0.49 -18.28
N GLY A 104 -7.90 0.25 -18.50
CA GLY A 104 -6.89 1.25 -18.82
C GLY A 104 -6.16 1.83 -17.60
N ASP A 105 -6.48 1.44 -16.37
CA ASP A 105 -5.69 1.82 -15.20
C ASP A 105 -4.43 0.95 -15.09
N VAL A 106 -3.34 1.54 -14.60
CA VAL A 106 -2.11 0.83 -14.23
C VAL A 106 -2.15 0.58 -12.72
N ILE A 107 -2.09 -0.70 -12.34
CA ILE A 107 -2.17 -1.12 -10.94
C ILE A 107 -0.94 -1.93 -10.53
N ALA A 108 -0.59 -1.84 -9.26
CA ALA A 108 0.39 -2.69 -8.60
C ALA A 108 -0.33 -3.53 -7.54
N ILE A 109 -0.12 -4.84 -7.59
CA ILE A 109 -0.68 -5.80 -6.64
C ILE A 109 0.47 -6.41 -5.86
N ASP A 110 0.47 -6.23 -4.55
CA ASP A 110 1.37 -6.96 -3.67
C ASP A 110 0.81 -8.37 -3.42
N LYS A 111 1.56 -9.40 -3.80
CA LYS A 111 1.13 -10.80 -3.73
C LYS A 111 1.04 -11.30 -2.28
N ALA A 112 1.86 -10.76 -1.38
CA ALA A 112 1.87 -11.17 0.03
C ALA A 112 0.67 -10.57 0.78
N SER A 113 0.42 -9.28 0.59
CA SER A 113 -0.66 -8.57 1.31
C SER A 113 -2.01 -8.58 0.59
N GLY A 114 -2.04 -8.86 -0.71
CA GLY A 114 -3.22 -8.71 -1.56
C GLY A 114 -3.66 -7.25 -1.72
N LYS A 115 -2.80 -6.29 -1.35
CA LYS A 115 -3.11 -4.87 -1.45
C LYS A 115 -2.94 -4.40 -2.89
N ILE A 116 -3.96 -3.75 -3.41
CA ILE A 116 -3.98 -3.18 -4.76
C ILE A 116 -3.74 -1.68 -4.65
N THR A 117 -2.78 -1.17 -5.41
CA THR A 117 -2.45 0.25 -5.47
C THR A 117 -2.60 0.74 -6.91
N LYS A 118 -3.45 1.75 -7.11
CA LYS A 118 -3.59 2.40 -8.42
C LYS A 118 -2.43 3.37 -8.64
N LEU A 119 -1.53 3.04 -9.57
CA LEU A 119 -0.37 3.88 -9.92
C LEU A 119 -0.78 5.07 -10.80
N GLY A 120 -1.76 4.86 -11.67
CA GLY A 120 -2.31 5.89 -12.54
C GLY A 120 -3.13 5.31 -13.69
N ARG A 121 -3.35 6.11 -14.73
CA ARG A 121 -4.04 5.67 -15.95
C ARG A 121 -3.09 5.62 -17.13
N SER A 122 -3.24 4.60 -17.97
CA SER A 122 -2.41 4.42 -19.17
C SER A 122 -2.62 5.56 -20.18
N PHE A 123 -1.53 5.98 -20.82
CA PHE A 123 -1.57 6.98 -21.90
C PHE A 123 -2.35 6.47 -23.14
N SER A 124 -2.32 5.16 -23.40
CA SER A 124 -2.93 4.51 -24.57
C SER A 124 -4.45 4.70 -24.66
N ARG A 125 -5.16 4.80 -23.52
CA ARG A 125 -6.62 5.02 -23.46
C ARG A 125 -7.04 6.42 -23.02
N SER A 126 -6.15 7.40 -23.08
CA SER A 126 -6.45 8.78 -22.66
C SER A 126 -7.42 9.52 -23.59
N ARG A 127 -7.64 9.02 -24.82
CA ARG A 127 -8.46 9.69 -25.84
C ARG A 127 -9.96 9.40 -25.75
N ASP A 128 -10.38 8.31 -25.11
CA ASP A 128 -11.78 7.86 -25.17
C ASP A 128 -12.67 8.38 -24.02
N TYR A 129 -12.10 9.14 -23.07
CA TYR A 129 -12.85 9.68 -21.92
C TYR A 129 -12.50 11.15 -21.66
N ASP A 130 -13.25 12.04 -22.32
CA ASP A 130 -13.19 13.51 -22.25
C ASP A 130 -13.66 14.11 -20.89
N ALA A 131 -14.10 13.27 -19.95
CA ALA A 131 -14.64 13.68 -18.65
C ALA A 131 -13.69 13.37 -17.48
N MET A 132 -12.42 13.79 -17.57
CA MET A 132 -11.42 13.50 -16.54
C MET A 132 -11.17 14.72 -15.65
N GLY A 133 -11.46 14.58 -14.36
CA GLY A 133 -11.13 15.59 -13.35
C GLY A 133 -9.60 15.84 -13.24
N PRO A 134 -9.18 16.99 -12.70
CA PRO A 134 -7.79 17.46 -12.64
C PRO A 134 -6.82 16.61 -11.78
N GLN A 135 -7.20 15.38 -11.41
CA GLN A 135 -6.52 14.50 -10.45
C GLN A 135 -5.99 13.20 -11.09
N THR A 136 -6.17 12.98 -12.40
CA THR A 136 -5.75 11.73 -13.03
C THR A 136 -4.28 11.77 -13.44
N LYS A 137 -3.45 11.00 -12.72
CA LYS A 137 -2.03 10.84 -13.03
C LYS A 137 -1.88 9.84 -14.17
N PHE A 138 -1.33 10.29 -15.29
CA PHE A 138 -1.04 9.43 -16.43
C PHE A 138 0.31 8.75 -16.25
N VAL A 139 0.34 7.44 -16.45
CA VAL A 139 1.52 6.58 -16.29
C VAL A 139 1.67 5.72 -17.54
N GLN A 140 2.91 5.45 -17.95
CA GLN A 140 3.17 4.54 -19.07
C GLN A 140 2.86 3.10 -18.68
N CYS A 141 2.58 2.27 -19.68
CA CYS A 141 2.42 0.84 -19.48
C CYS A 141 3.74 0.30 -18.88
N PRO A 142 3.70 -0.48 -17.79
CA PRO A 142 4.91 -1.04 -17.21
C PRO A 142 5.60 -1.97 -18.21
N ASP A 143 6.92 -1.83 -18.31
CA ASP A 143 7.77 -2.66 -19.17
C ASP A 143 8.28 -3.92 -18.47
N GLY A 144 8.50 -4.97 -19.27
CA GLY A 144 9.09 -6.24 -18.84
C GLY A 144 8.10 -7.18 -18.17
N GLU A 145 8.59 -7.96 -17.20
CA GLU A 145 7.78 -8.99 -16.55
C GLU A 145 6.64 -8.45 -15.68
N LEU A 146 5.46 -9.07 -15.74
CA LEU A 146 4.33 -8.73 -14.86
C LEU A 146 4.71 -8.87 -13.39
N GLN A 147 5.45 -9.92 -13.03
CA GLN A 147 5.83 -10.23 -11.65
C GLN A 147 7.26 -9.76 -11.39
N LYS A 148 7.43 -8.83 -10.47
CA LYS A 148 8.72 -8.26 -10.07
C LYS A 148 8.96 -8.48 -8.59
N ARG A 149 10.20 -8.76 -8.21
CA ARG A 149 10.62 -8.74 -6.80
C ARG A 149 11.03 -7.32 -6.43
N LYS A 150 10.43 -6.79 -5.37
CA LYS A 150 10.72 -5.46 -4.85
C LYS A 150 11.14 -5.57 -3.41
N GLU A 151 12.31 -4.99 -3.10
CA GLU A 151 12.72 -4.76 -1.72
C GLU A 151 11.90 -3.60 -1.16
N VAL A 152 11.12 -3.86 -0.12
CA VAL A 152 10.43 -2.83 0.66
C VAL A 152 11.18 -2.67 1.98
N VAL A 153 11.57 -1.43 2.26
CA VAL A 153 12.25 -1.08 3.50
C VAL A 153 11.20 -0.52 4.45
N HIS A 154 10.95 -1.23 5.53
CA HIS A 154 10.08 -0.80 6.63
C HIS A 154 10.96 -0.25 7.75
N CYS A 155 10.75 1.01 8.12
CA CYS A 155 11.38 1.62 9.29
C CYS A 155 10.31 1.74 10.38
N VAL A 156 10.49 1.01 11.48
CA VAL A 156 9.55 0.97 12.62
C VAL A 156 10.32 1.34 13.88
N THR A 157 9.70 2.07 14.80
CA THR A 157 10.32 2.43 16.09
C THR A 157 10.13 1.31 17.12
N LEU A 158 11.04 1.20 18.10
CA LEU A 158 10.88 0.22 19.18
C LEU A 158 9.59 0.43 19.97
N HIS A 159 9.19 1.70 20.15
CA HIS A 159 7.94 2.03 20.82
C HIS A 159 6.70 1.48 20.08
N GLU A 160 6.66 1.57 18.74
CA GLU A 160 5.55 1.01 17.96
C GLU A 160 5.48 -0.51 18.12
N ILE A 161 6.62 -1.19 18.16
CA ILE A 161 6.69 -2.64 18.39
C ILE A 161 6.14 -2.99 19.78
N ASP A 162 6.51 -2.22 20.81
CA ASP A 162 6.01 -2.42 22.18
C ASP A 162 4.49 -2.25 22.27
N VAL A 163 3.95 -1.20 21.66
CA VAL A 163 2.51 -0.93 21.66
C VAL A 163 1.75 -2.08 20.98
N ILE A 164 2.23 -2.53 19.81
CA ILE A 164 1.62 -3.66 19.08
C ILE A 164 1.60 -4.91 19.97
N ASN A 165 2.72 -5.26 20.59
CA ASN A 165 2.81 -6.46 21.41
C ASN A 165 2.02 -6.36 22.73
N SER A 166 1.91 -5.18 23.33
CA SER A 166 1.15 -4.96 24.57
C SER A 166 -0.37 -5.06 24.41
N SER A 167 -0.88 -4.91 23.18
CA SER A 167 -2.32 -4.98 22.87
C SER A 167 -2.81 -6.39 22.53
N PHE A 168 -1.91 -7.37 22.47
CA PHE A 168 -2.20 -8.77 22.17
C PHE A 168 -2.25 -9.69 23.41
N ASP A 169 -1.99 -9.15 24.60
CA ASP A 169 -2.23 -9.76 25.92
C ASP A 169 -3.51 -9.16 26.54
#